data_AF-A0A0S8DWY2-F1
#
_entry.id   AF-A0A0S8DWY2-F1
#
_cell.length_a   1.000
_cell.length_b   1.000
_cell.length_c   1.000
_cell.angle_alpha   90.00
_cell.angle_beta   90.00
_cell.angle_gamma   90.00
#
_symmetry.space_group_name_H-M   'P 1'
#
loop_
_entity.id
_entity.type
_entity.pdbx_description
1 polymer ?
#
loop_
_entity_poly.entity_id
_entity_poly.type
_entity_poly.pdbx_seq_one_letter_code
_entity_poly.pdbx_strand_id
1 'polypeptide(L)'
;MIIINRVKKKRLILILGFLAFNLSFIMLSIEDFPNLAYALTKAESNEAIEAKIIAKDLAKQKGIERKALISELFGEGKKNYEAKNYETAMEFFQRILEIDPANKSAKHYINLCKEAMKKEIPETVTGSLVKRGKDNFKKKQYSAAIADFEAALASNPNDQEARLWLAKAKEYEGLYAKKDAAIKQRKTLDVARNVSTKEKDAAEQSMMLQVDRGWLPPERLPREEMEIEEIISPEELAEQEAKKKLEEKMASVVVPAISITDADVQDLIRQLMEMTGVTIVLDERALAELTKEQPIRISLTTANPLPLLDVLNIAFKATELGYKVEPNYVWISNKATVAKEELVTRTYRLKYGVRKTRKVELTEFEATKTK
;
A
#
# COMPACT_ATOMS: atom_id res chain seq x y z
N MET A 1 57.42 10.09 -19.60
CA MET A 1 58.80 10.64 -19.63
C MET A 1 59.65 9.95 -20.72
N ILE A 2 59.19 9.93 -21.99
CA ILE A 2 59.85 9.15 -23.09
C ILE A 2 60.22 10.05 -24.30
N ILE A 3 59.75 11.29 -24.36
CA ILE A 3 59.86 12.13 -25.57
C ILE A 3 61.16 12.98 -25.62
N ILE A 4 61.84 13.21 -24.49
CA ILE A 4 63.03 14.08 -24.42
C ILE A 4 64.30 13.39 -24.98
N ASN A 5 64.34 12.05 -25.04
CA ASN A 5 65.58 11.31 -25.37
C ASN A 5 65.84 11.12 -26.88
N ARG A 6 64.83 11.31 -27.75
CA ARG A 6 64.98 11.13 -29.21
C ARG A 6 65.68 12.30 -29.90
N VAL A 7 65.61 13.52 -29.34
CA VAL A 7 66.14 14.74 -29.98
C VAL A 7 67.66 14.87 -29.78
N LYS A 8 68.22 14.43 -28.64
CA LYS A 8 69.68 14.43 -28.42
C LYS A 8 70.41 13.42 -29.30
N LYS A 9 69.81 12.26 -29.59
CA LYS A 9 70.43 11.21 -30.41
C LYS A 9 70.62 11.61 -31.88
N LYS A 10 69.68 12.38 -32.45
CA LYS A 10 69.79 12.89 -33.84
C LYS A 10 70.87 13.96 -34.02
N ARG A 11 71.10 14.83 -33.01
CA ARG A 11 72.18 15.83 -33.06
C ARG A 11 73.57 15.19 -32.92
N LEU A 12 73.71 14.11 -32.17
CA LEU A 12 74.98 13.40 -32.00
C LEU A 12 75.42 12.68 -33.29
N ILE A 13 74.47 12.10 -34.05
CA ILE A 13 74.76 11.41 -35.32
C ILE A 13 75.21 12.40 -36.41
N LEU A 14 74.66 13.62 -36.41
CA LEU A 14 75.05 14.66 -37.38
C LEU A 14 76.49 15.18 -37.14
N ILE A 15 76.91 15.26 -35.87
CA ILE A 15 78.27 15.70 -35.47
C ILE A 15 79.30 14.61 -35.77
N LEU A 16 78.95 13.33 -35.60
CA LEU A 16 79.83 12.22 -35.99
C LEU A 16 80.04 12.14 -37.51
N GLY A 17 79.01 12.42 -38.32
CA GLY A 17 79.12 12.43 -39.78
C GLY A 17 80.06 13.51 -40.32
N PHE A 18 80.07 14.69 -39.69
CA PHE A 18 80.94 15.80 -40.09
C PHE A 18 82.42 15.58 -39.71
N LEU A 19 82.68 14.83 -38.63
CA LEU A 19 84.03 14.44 -38.23
C LEU A 19 84.61 13.36 -39.16
N ALA A 20 83.78 12.40 -39.59
CA ALA A 20 84.18 11.33 -40.51
C ALA A 20 84.49 11.85 -41.92
N PHE A 21 83.80 12.90 -42.37
CA PHE A 21 84.04 13.51 -43.69
C PHE A 21 85.35 14.30 -43.75
N ASN A 22 85.75 14.93 -42.63
CA ASN A 22 87.04 15.63 -42.54
C ASN A 22 88.24 14.66 -42.44
N LEU A 23 88.05 13.48 -41.85
CA LEU A 23 89.10 12.45 -41.81
C LEU A 23 89.35 11.83 -43.20
N SER A 24 88.31 11.68 -44.01
CA SER A 24 88.41 11.13 -45.37
C SER A 24 89.17 12.04 -46.35
N PHE A 25 89.19 13.36 -46.11
CA PHE A 25 89.85 14.32 -47.00
C PHE A 25 91.37 14.43 -46.72
N ILE A 26 91.81 14.07 -45.52
CA ILE A 26 93.21 14.11 -45.10
C ILE A 26 94.00 12.88 -45.59
N MET A 27 93.31 11.79 -45.97
CA MET A 27 93.94 10.55 -46.45
C MET A 27 94.37 10.57 -47.94
N LEU A 28 94.12 11.65 -48.69
CA LEU A 28 94.39 11.71 -50.14
C LEU A 28 95.67 12.49 -50.51
N SER A 29 96.56 12.82 -49.56
CA SER A 29 97.73 13.69 -49.84
C SER A 29 99.06 13.24 -49.23
N ILE A 30 99.25 11.94 -48.98
CA ILE A 30 100.54 11.44 -48.47
C ILE A 30 100.93 10.17 -49.23
N GLU A 31 101.62 10.32 -50.35
CA GLU A 31 102.37 9.23 -50.98
C GLU A 31 103.69 9.04 -50.21
N ASP A 32 103.70 8.18 -49.17
CA ASP A 32 104.92 7.59 -48.57
C ASP A 32 104.54 6.47 -47.56
N PHE A 33 103.99 5.36 -48.07
CA PHE A 33 103.22 4.39 -47.26
C PHE A 33 103.93 3.17 -46.63
N PRO A 34 105.23 2.82 -46.81
CA PRO A 34 105.79 1.68 -46.08
C PRO A 34 106.36 2.03 -44.69
N ASN A 35 106.95 3.22 -44.51
CA ASN A 35 107.61 3.59 -43.24
C ASN A 35 106.66 4.27 -42.24
N LEU A 36 105.69 5.06 -42.72
CA LEU A 36 104.71 5.69 -41.83
C LEU A 36 103.69 4.66 -41.30
N ALA A 37 103.27 3.69 -42.11
CA ALA A 37 102.37 2.61 -41.70
C ALA A 37 103.04 1.65 -40.68
N TYR A 38 104.34 1.37 -40.81
CA TYR A 38 105.11 0.58 -39.83
C TYR A 38 105.30 1.34 -38.51
N ALA A 39 105.50 2.66 -38.55
CA ALA A 39 105.58 3.50 -37.36
C ALA A 39 104.21 3.67 -36.67
N LEU A 40 103.12 3.84 -37.44
CA LEU A 40 101.75 3.95 -36.94
C LEU A 40 101.26 2.63 -36.33
N THR A 41 101.51 1.48 -36.95
CA THR A 41 101.12 0.17 -36.38
C THR A 41 101.92 -0.19 -35.11
N LYS A 42 103.18 0.26 -35.01
CA LYS A 42 104.01 0.08 -33.80
C LYS A 42 103.67 1.09 -32.69
N ALA A 43 103.22 2.29 -33.04
CA ALA A 43 102.74 3.31 -32.10
C ALA A 43 101.33 2.98 -31.58
N GLU A 44 100.40 2.57 -32.45
CA GLU A 44 99.06 2.10 -32.07
C GLU A 44 99.11 0.84 -31.20
N SER A 45 100.05 -0.08 -31.46
CA SER A 45 100.21 -1.28 -30.62
C SER A 45 100.81 -0.95 -29.25
N ASN A 46 101.76 -0.03 -29.15
CA ASN A 46 102.30 0.40 -27.85
C ASN A 46 101.29 1.21 -27.04
N GLU A 47 100.60 2.20 -27.64
CA GLU A 47 99.56 2.97 -26.94
C GLU A 47 98.35 2.11 -26.57
N ALA A 48 97.97 1.12 -27.39
CA ALA A 48 96.89 0.19 -27.06
C ALA A 48 97.29 -0.81 -25.94
N ILE A 49 98.56 -1.23 -25.88
CA ILE A 49 99.09 -2.07 -24.81
C ILE A 49 99.16 -1.26 -23.51
N GLU A 50 99.65 -0.02 -23.56
CA GLU A 50 99.67 0.90 -22.42
C GLU A 50 98.26 1.24 -21.94
N ALA A 51 97.33 1.54 -22.84
CA ALA A 51 95.92 1.77 -22.50
C ALA A 51 95.28 0.52 -21.87
N LYS A 52 95.68 -0.69 -22.28
CA LYS A 52 95.20 -1.95 -21.68
C LYS A 52 95.82 -2.23 -20.31
N ILE A 53 97.08 -1.87 -20.10
CA ILE A 53 97.76 -1.95 -18.79
C ILE A 53 97.15 -0.92 -17.84
N ILE A 54 96.99 0.33 -18.27
CA ILE A 54 96.33 1.41 -17.52
C ILE A 54 94.88 1.03 -17.22
N ALA A 55 94.13 0.49 -18.18
CA ALA A 55 92.76 0.02 -17.94
C ALA A 55 92.71 -1.16 -16.96
N LYS A 56 93.69 -2.07 -17.00
CA LYS A 56 93.81 -3.20 -16.07
C LYS A 56 94.17 -2.73 -14.66
N ASP A 57 95.06 -1.76 -14.53
CA ASP A 57 95.47 -1.22 -13.24
C ASP A 57 94.41 -0.27 -12.66
N LEU A 58 93.71 0.50 -13.49
CA LEU A 58 92.52 1.27 -13.11
C LEU A 58 91.37 0.34 -12.70
N ALA A 59 91.17 -0.80 -13.38
CA ALA A 59 90.18 -1.80 -13.00
C ALA A 59 90.54 -2.50 -11.68
N LYS A 60 91.84 -2.74 -11.43
CA LYS A 60 92.32 -3.23 -10.12
C LYS A 60 92.10 -2.18 -9.04
N GLN A 61 92.47 -0.91 -9.26
CA GLN A 61 92.27 0.18 -8.31
C GLN A 61 90.78 0.37 -7.98
N LYS A 62 89.91 0.48 -8.99
CA LYS A 62 88.45 0.54 -8.81
C LYS A 62 87.90 -0.71 -8.13
N GLY A 63 88.50 -1.87 -8.37
CA GLY A 63 88.16 -3.12 -7.67
C GLY A 63 88.54 -3.12 -6.19
N ILE A 64 89.68 -2.51 -5.85
CA ILE A 64 90.14 -2.34 -4.46
C ILE A 64 89.27 -1.30 -3.74
N GLU A 65 88.99 -0.16 -4.37
CA GLU A 65 88.10 0.88 -3.83
C GLU A 65 86.68 0.34 -3.60
N ARG A 66 86.15 -0.44 -4.55
CA ARG A 66 84.83 -1.08 -4.40
C ARG A 66 84.79 -2.06 -3.23
N LYS A 67 85.86 -2.85 -3.03
CA LYS A 67 85.96 -3.78 -1.88
C LYS A 67 86.10 -3.03 -0.55
N ALA A 68 86.89 -1.95 -0.51
CA ALA A 68 87.04 -1.10 0.67
C ALA A 68 85.70 -0.45 1.05
N LEU A 69 85.00 0.13 0.08
CA LEU A 69 83.68 0.73 0.27
C LEU A 69 82.64 -0.29 0.73
N ILE A 70 82.63 -1.50 0.16
CA ILE A 70 81.75 -2.60 0.63
C ILE A 70 82.07 -2.94 2.09
N SER A 71 83.35 -3.03 2.46
CA SER A 71 83.76 -3.35 3.83
C SER A 71 83.34 -2.28 4.84
N GLU A 72 83.46 -1.00 4.46
CA GLU A 72 83.06 0.14 5.29
C GLU A 72 81.53 0.16 5.50
N LEU A 73 80.77 0.08 4.41
CA LEU A 73 79.31 0.00 4.46
C LEU A 73 78.83 -1.22 5.26
N PHE A 74 79.55 -2.34 5.17
CA PHE A 74 79.22 -3.54 5.94
C PHE A 74 79.49 -3.36 7.43
N GLY A 75 80.59 -2.67 7.79
CA GLY A 75 80.90 -2.31 9.16
C GLY A 75 79.85 -1.40 9.79
N GLU A 76 79.44 -0.35 9.08
CA GLU A 76 78.38 0.57 9.52
C GLU A 76 77.02 -0.13 9.61
N GLY A 77 76.67 -0.97 8.63
CA GLY A 77 75.44 -1.77 8.67
C GLY A 77 75.40 -2.71 9.88
N LYS A 78 76.53 -3.36 10.19
CA LYS A 78 76.64 -4.26 11.36
C LYS A 78 76.54 -3.49 12.69
N LYS A 79 77.19 -2.33 12.79
CA LYS A 79 77.12 -1.46 13.97
C LYS A 79 75.69 -0.96 14.22
N ASN A 80 74.97 -0.57 13.18
CA ASN A 80 73.56 -0.19 13.28
C ASN A 80 72.67 -1.38 13.66
N TYR A 81 72.96 -2.59 13.15
CA TYR A 81 72.26 -3.81 13.54
C TYR A 81 72.47 -4.15 15.03
N GLU A 82 73.71 -4.06 15.53
CA GLU A 82 74.02 -4.27 16.95
C GLU A 82 73.40 -3.19 17.85
N ALA A 83 73.29 -1.95 17.35
CA ALA A 83 72.57 -0.85 17.99
C ALA A 83 71.03 -0.97 17.88
N LYS A 84 70.50 -2.07 17.31
CA LYS A 84 69.07 -2.33 17.05
C LYS A 84 68.37 -1.34 16.11
N ASN A 85 69.11 -0.49 15.41
CA ASN A 85 68.56 0.38 14.39
C ASN A 85 68.42 -0.40 13.08
N TYR A 86 67.45 -1.32 13.03
CA TYR A 86 67.33 -2.26 11.91
C TYR A 86 66.97 -1.61 10.58
N GLU A 87 66.24 -0.49 10.57
CA GLU A 87 65.90 0.26 9.36
C GLU A 87 67.15 0.87 8.71
N THR A 88 67.96 1.58 9.50
CA THR A 88 69.21 2.18 8.99
C THR A 88 70.23 1.11 8.61
N ALA A 89 70.30 0.01 9.37
CA ALA A 89 71.14 -1.14 9.03
C ALA A 89 70.77 -1.73 7.66
N MET A 90 69.46 -1.89 7.38
CA MET A 90 68.98 -2.37 6.09
C MET A 90 69.36 -1.45 4.93
N GLU A 91 69.30 -0.13 5.11
CA GLU A 91 69.73 0.83 4.07
C GLU A 91 71.22 0.65 3.72
N PHE A 92 72.09 0.49 4.72
CA PHE A 92 73.52 0.24 4.49
C PHE A 92 73.75 -1.08 3.76
N PHE A 93 73.08 -2.18 4.15
CA PHE A 93 73.20 -3.46 3.45
C PHE A 93 72.59 -3.43 2.04
N GLN A 94 71.58 -2.60 1.80
CA GLN A 94 70.97 -2.46 0.47
C GLN A 94 71.89 -1.69 -0.49
N ARG A 95 72.59 -0.66 -0.02
CA ARG A 95 73.67 0.00 -0.78
C ARG A 95 74.79 -0.98 -1.16
N ILE A 96 75.10 -1.95 -0.29
CA ILE A 96 76.07 -3.01 -0.64
C ILE A 96 75.54 -3.89 -1.77
N LEU A 97 74.24 -4.18 -1.84
CA LEU A 97 73.65 -4.95 -2.93
C LEU A 97 73.53 -4.17 -4.24
N GLU A 98 73.42 -2.85 -4.19
CA GLU A 98 73.54 -1.99 -5.38
C GLU A 98 74.94 -2.05 -5.98
N ILE A 99 75.95 -2.09 -5.10
CA ILE A 99 77.35 -2.19 -5.51
C ILE A 99 77.68 -3.63 -5.91
N ASP A 100 77.31 -4.66 -5.15
CA ASP A 100 77.53 -6.08 -5.42
C ASP A 100 76.25 -6.90 -5.22
N PRO A 101 75.47 -7.12 -6.30
CA PRO A 101 74.22 -7.89 -6.23
C PRO A 101 74.40 -9.37 -5.80
N ALA A 102 75.61 -9.91 -5.88
CA ALA A 102 75.92 -11.29 -5.53
C ALA A 102 76.38 -11.46 -4.08
N ASN A 103 76.54 -10.37 -3.31
CA ASN A 103 77.02 -10.42 -1.94
C ASN A 103 76.03 -11.19 -1.02
N LYS A 104 76.44 -12.41 -0.62
CA LYS A 104 75.62 -13.29 0.23
C LYS A 104 75.47 -12.74 1.65
N SER A 105 76.49 -12.10 2.19
CA SER A 105 76.51 -11.56 3.55
C SER A 105 75.52 -10.42 3.71
N ALA A 106 75.48 -9.48 2.76
CA ALA A 106 74.51 -8.38 2.79
C ALA A 106 73.06 -8.91 2.72
N LYS A 107 72.77 -9.91 1.87
CA LYS A 107 71.45 -10.56 1.83
C LYS A 107 71.08 -11.23 3.16
N HIS A 108 72.04 -11.91 3.78
CA HIS A 108 71.82 -12.57 5.06
C HIS A 108 71.47 -11.57 6.17
N TYR A 109 72.23 -10.48 6.29
CA TYR A 109 71.97 -9.45 7.29
C TYR A 109 70.66 -8.69 7.06
N ILE A 110 70.25 -8.46 5.81
CA ILE A 110 68.92 -7.92 5.50
C ILE A 110 67.80 -8.84 6.01
N ASN A 111 67.96 -10.16 5.86
CA ASN A 111 66.97 -11.10 6.39
C ASN A 111 66.95 -11.11 7.92
N LEU A 112 68.11 -11.06 8.57
CA LEU A 112 68.19 -10.94 10.03
C LEU A 112 67.54 -9.66 10.55
N CYS A 113 67.77 -8.52 9.89
CA CYS A 113 67.10 -7.26 10.24
C CYS A 113 65.57 -7.40 10.14
N LYS A 114 65.06 -8.01 9.06
CA LYS A 114 63.62 -8.26 8.88
C LYS A 114 63.04 -9.19 9.96
N GLU A 115 63.77 -10.23 10.34
CA GLU A 115 63.36 -11.14 11.41
C GLU A 115 63.38 -10.48 12.78
N ALA A 116 64.38 -9.64 13.07
CA ALA A 116 64.49 -8.91 14.32
C ALA A 116 63.38 -7.85 14.46
N MET A 117 63.09 -7.10 13.39
CA MET A 117 61.95 -6.17 13.35
C MET A 117 60.62 -6.89 13.55
N LYS A 118 60.46 -8.10 13.00
CA LYS A 118 59.25 -8.91 13.20
C LYS A 118 59.05 -9.33 14.66
N LYS A 119 60.13 -9.51 15.42
CA LYS A 119 60.09 -9.92 16.85
C LYS A 119 59.92 -8.76 17.82
N GLU A 120 60.38 -7.55 17.48
CA GLU A 120 60.35 -6.39 18.38
C GLU A 120 59.05 -5.55 18.27
N ILE A 121 58.23 -5.79 17.24
CA ILE A 121 56.86 -5.27 17.19
C ILE A 121 56.01 -6.08 18.18
N PRO A 122 55.42 -5.46 19.22
CA PRO A 122 54.70 -6.21 20.25
C PRO A 122 53.50 -6.95 19.64
N GLU A 123 53.57 -8.28 19.60
CA GLU A 123 52.47 -9.20 19.27
C GLU A 123 51.20 -8.98 20.12
N THR A 124 51.27 -8.16 21.18
CA THR A 124 50.22 -8.02 22.20
C THR A 124 49.01 -7.19 21.74
N VAL A 125 49.23 -6.07 21.03
CA VAL A 125 48.13 -5.18 20.59
C VAL A 125 47.65 -5.56 19.19
N THR A 126 48.56 -5.73 18.24
CA THR A 126 48.21 -6.09 16.86
C THR A 126 47.63 -7.51 16.80
N GLY A 127 48.23 -8.47 17.52
CA GLY A 127 47.74 -9.86 17.57
C GLY A 127 46.35 -10.00 18.21
N SER A 128 46.05 -9.19 19.24
CA SER A 128 44.72 -9.21 19.88
C SER A 128 43.63 -8.60 18.98
N LEU A 129 43.94 -7.53 18.25
CA LEU A 129 43.03 -6.93 17.27
C LEU A 129 42.79 -7.86 16.08
N VAL A 130 43.83 -8.48 15.53
CA VAL A 130 43.68 -9.47 14.45
C VAL A 130 42.87 -10.68 14.90
N LYS A 131 43.06 -11.15 16.14
CA LYS A 131 42.25 -12.24 16.72
C LYS A 131 40.78 -11.83 16.86
N ARG A 132 40.50 -10.65 17.39
CA ARG A 132 39.13 -10.12 17.52
C ARG A 132 38.47 -9.96 16.14
N GLY A 133 39.19 -9.42 15.17
CA GLY A 133 38.73 -9.30 13.79
C GLY A 133 38.39 -10.65 13.16
N LYS A 134 39.22 -11.68 13.38
CA LYS A 134 38.94 -13.06 12.93
C LYS A 134 37.69 -13.65 13.59
N ASP A 135 37.47 -13.40 14.87
CA ASP A 135 36.27 -13.86 15.58
C ASP A 135 35.01 -13.15 15.10
N ASN A 136 35.08 -11.84 14.86
CA ASN A 136 34.00 -11.07 14.25
C ASN A 136 33.70 -11.54 12.81
N PHE A 137 34.73 -11.89 12.03
CA PHE A 137 34.59 -12.47 10.70
C PHE A 137 33.85 -13.82 10.75
N LYS A 138 34.18 -14.70 11.70
CA LYS A 138 33.45 -15.97 11.92
C LYS A 138 31.98 -15.75 12.29
N LYS A 139 31.70 -14.70 13.08
CA LYS A 139 30.33 -14.29 13.43
C LYS A 139 29.59 -13.59 12.28
N LYS A 140 30.20 -13.46 11.09
CA LYS A 140 29.68 -12.72 9.93
C LYS A 140 29.45 -11.22 10.18
N GLN A 141 30.06 -10.68 11.22
CA GLN A 141 30.06 -9.26 11.54
C GLN A 141 31.19 -8.58 10.75
N TYR A 142 31.06 -8.55 9.43
CA TYR A 142 32.13 -8.14 8.53
C TYR A 142 32.56 -6.68 8.74
N SER A 143 31.63 -5.77 9.00
CA SER A 143 31.93 -4.36 9.30
C SER A 143 32.79 -4.19 10.56
N ALA A 144 32.45 -4.91 11.64
CA ALA A 144 33.24 -4.92 12.88
C ALA A 144 34.62 -5.56 12.67
N ALA A 145 34.69 -6.64 11.87
CA ALA A 145 35.96 -7.28 11.52
C ALA A 145 36.87 -6.35 10.72
N ILE A 146 36.32 -5.59 9.77
CA ILE A 146 37.06 -4.58 8.98
C ILE A 146 37.66 -3.52 9.89
N ALA A 147 36.87 -2.96 10.81
CA ALA A 147 37.36 -1.96 11.76
C ALA A 147 38.51 -2.49 12.62
N ASP A 148 38.42 -3.75 13.08
CA ASP A 148 39.47 -4.40 13.85
C ASP A 148 40.77 -4.61 13.05
N PHE A 149 40.66 -5.01 11.79
CA PHE A 149 41.83 -5.18 10.91
C PHE A 149 42.44 -3.85 10.47
N GLU A 150 41.63 -2.82 10.25
CA GLU A 150 42.12 -1.47 9.96
C GLU A 150 42.85 -0.87 11.17
N ALA A 151 42.34 -1.07 12.38
CA ALA A 151 43.03 -0.68 13.61
C ALA A 151 44.34 -1.45 13.82
N ALA A 152 44.38 -2.75 13.46
CA ALA A 152 45.61 -3.54 13.49
C ALA A 152 46.66 -3.01 12.50
N LEU A 153 46.25 -2.66 11.28
CA LEU A 153 47.14 -2.08 10.26
C LEU A 153 47.59 -0.65 10.58
N ALA A 154 46.75 0.13 11.28
CA ALA A 154 47.16 1.44 11.77
C ALA A 154 48.28 1.33 12.82
N SER A 155 48.26 0.26 13.63
CA SER A 155 49.29 -0.01 14.64
C SER A 155 50.54 -0.67 14.04
N ASN A 156 50.37 -1.54 13.04
CA ASN A 156 51.47 -2.14 12.28
C ASN A 156 51.16 -2.13 10.77
N PRO A 157 51.66 -1.12 10.04
CA PRO A 157 51.42 -1.00 8.59
C PRO A 157 51.99 -2.15 7.75
N ASN A 158 52.94 -2.93 8.29
CA ASN A 158 53.60 -4.03 7.59
C ASN A 158 53.02 -5.42 7.94
N ASP A 159 51.90 -5.47 8.69
CA ASP A 159 51.24 -6.74 8.99
C ASP A 159 50.55 -7.33 7.74
N GLN A 160 51.21 -8.31 7.13
CA GLN A 160 50.69 -9.03 5.97
C GLN A 160 49.42 -9.81 6.29
N GLU A 161 49.29 -10.33 7.52
CA GLU A 161 48.13 -11.12 7.91
C GLU A 161 46.89 -10.23 8.04
N ALA A 162 46.99 -9.11 8.76
CA ALA A 162 45.89 -8.15 8.89
C ALA A 162 45.44 -7.63 7.52
N ARG A 163 46.37 -7.38 6.58
CA ARG A 163 46.06 -6.93 5.23
C ARG A 163 45.27 -7.96 4.41
N LEU A 164 45.65 -9.23 4.50
CA LEU A 164 44.94 -10.32 3.83
C LEU A 164 43.52 -10.50 4.38
N TRP A 165 43.36 -10.46 5.70
CA TRP A 165 42.04 -10.61 6.32
C TRP A 165 41.14 -9.40 6.09
N LEU A 166 41.69 -8.18 6.05
CA LEU A 166 40.94 -6.98 5.67
C LEU A 166 40.37 -7.10 4.26
N ALA A 167 41.19 -7.55 3.29
CA ALA A 167 40.75 -7.73 1.91
C ALA A 167 39.58 -8.73 1.82
N LYS A 168 39.70 -9.87 2.50
CA LYS A 168 38.62 -10.86 2.61
C LYS A 168 37.38 -10.26 3.27
N ALA A 169 37.53 -9.57 4.40
CA ALA A 169 36.40 -9.00 5.12
C ALA A 169 35.61 -8.00 4.26
N LYS A 170 36.29 -7.14 3.49
CA LYS A 170 35.66 -6.21 2.55
C LYS A 170 34.92 -6.91 1.42
N GLU A 171 35.50 -7.96 0.85
CA GLU A 171 34.85 -8.75 -0.19
C GLU A 171 33.54 -9.40 0.32
N TYR A 172 33.60 -10.05 1.48
CA TYR A 172 32.45 -10.69 2.11
C TYR A 172 31.38 -9.68 2.57
N GLU A 173 31.78 -8.50 3.07
CA GLU A 173 30.84 -7.42 3.39
C GLU A 173 30.05 -7.00 2.15
N GLY A 174 30.73 -6.80 1.01
CA GLY A 174 30.08 -6.44 -0.25
C GLY A 174 29.10 -7.51 -0.74
N LEU A 175 29.47 -8.80 -0.65
CA LEU A 175 28.58 -9.90 -1.00
C LEU A 175 27.37 -9.99 -0.06
N TYR A 176 27.58 -9.82 1.25
CA TYR A 176 26.53 -9.89 2.25
C TYR A 176 25.54 -8.71 2.11
N ALA A 177 26.04 -7.50 1.91
CA ALA A 177 25.22 -6.32 1.66
C ALA A 177 24.35 -6.47 0.41
N LYS A 178 24.91 -7.02 -0.69
CA LYS A 178 24.16 -7.35 -1.91
C LYS A 178 23.07 -8.38 -1.64
N LYS A 179 23.39 -9.45 -0.89
CA LYS A 179 22.43 -10.49 -0.53
C LYS A 179 21.29 -9.93 0.33
N ASP A 180 21.59 -9.13 1.33
CA ASP A 180 20.59 -8.50 2.21
C ASP A 180 19.70 -7.52 1.44
N ALA A 181 20.28 -6.73 0.53
CA ALA A 181 19.52 -5.87 -0.37
C ALA A 181 18.58 -6.68 -1.27
N ALA A 182 19.06 -7.78 -1.85
CA ALA A 182 18.24 -8.69 -2.67
C ALA A 182 17.10 -9.33 -1.86
N ILE A 183 17.34 -9.72 -0.59
CA ILE A 183 16.29 -10.25 0.29
C ILE A 183 15.23 -9.18 0.58
N LYS A 184 15.64 -7.94 0.86
CA LYS A 184 14.71 -6.82 1.08
C LYS A 184 13.88 -6.54 -0.18
N GLN A 185 14.53 -6.46 -1.34
CA GLN A 185 13.84 -6.26 -2.63
C GLN A 185 12.85 -7.38 -2.95
N ARG A 186 13.24 -8.64 -2.71
CA ARG A 186 12.34 -9.78 -2.90
C ARG A 186 11.11 -9.67 -1.99
N LYS A 187 11.30 -9.35 -0.70
CA LYS A 187 10.18 -9.14 0.23
C LYS A 187 9.23 -8.05 -0.25
N THR A 188 9.75 -6.92 -0.74
CA THR A 188 8.91 -5.83 -1.27
C THR A 188 8.18 -6.24 -2.54
N LEU A 189 8.82 -7.02 -3.42
CA LEU A 189 8.19 -7.55 -4.63
C LEU A 189 7.09 -8.55 -4.33
N ASP A 190 7.29 -9.44 -3.35
CA ASP A 190 6.29 -10.41 -2.94
C ASP A 190 5.06 -9.71 -2.34
N VAL A 191 5.26 -8.65 -1.53
CA VAL A 191 4.16 -7.81 -1.04
C VAL A 191 3.43 -7.12 -2.19
N ALA A 192 4.15 -6.50 -3.13
CA ALA A 192 3.55 -5.84 -4.28
C ALA A 192 2.77 -6.82 -5.18
N ARG A 193 3.29 -8.05 -5.38
CA ARG A 193 2.59 -9.11 -6.11
C ARG A 193 1.28 -9.47 -5.42
N ASN A 194 1.30 -9.66 -4.10
CA ASN A 194 0.10 -10.02 -3.34
C ASN A 194 -0.96 -8.91 -3.35
N VAL A 195 -0.54 -7.64 -3.34
CA VAL A 195 -1.46 -6.51 -3.49
C VAL A 195 -2.09 -6.52 -4.89
N SER A 196 -1.26 -6.66 -5.93
CA SER A 196 -1.74 -6.71 -7.32
C SER A 196 -2.70 -7.88 -7.57
N THR A 197 -2.47 -9.06 -6.99
CA THR A 197 -3.42 -10.19 -7.12
C THR A 197 -4.74 -9.87 -6.44
N LYS A 198 -4.73 -9.29 -5.24
CA LYS A 198 -5.96 -8.90 -4.54
C LYS A 198 -6.74 -7.82 -5.28
N GLU A 199 -6.05 -6.86 -5.88
CA GLU A 199 -6.68 -5.81 -6.70
C GLU A 199 -7.35 -6.41 -7.94
N LYS A 200 -6.72 -7.40 -8.58
CA LYS A 200 -7.34 -8.15 -9.68
C LYS A 200 -8.59 -8.91 -9.22
N ASP A 201 -8.49 -9.66 -8.13
CA ASP A 201 -9.63 -10.41 -7.58
C ASP A 201 -10.80 -9.47 -7.24
N ALA A 202 -10.51 -8.31 -6.63
CA ALA A 202 -11.51 -7.30 -6.31
C ALA A 202 -12.14 -6.67 -7.56
N ALA A 203 -11.32 -6.41 -8.59
CA ALA A 203 -11.81 -5.92 -9.87
C ALA A 203 -12.72 -6.94 -10.55
N GLU A 204 -12.34 -8.21 -10.59
CA GLU A 204 -13.15 -9.32 -11.12
C GLU A 204 -14.47 -9.44 -10.37
N GLN A 205 -14.46 -9.42 -9.03
CA GLN A 205 -15.69 -9.43 -8.22
C GLN A 205 -16.58 -8.22 -8.52
N SER A 206 -16.00 -7.03 -8.66
CA SER A 206 -16.77 -5.83 -8.98
C SER A 206 -17.43 -5.90 -10.36
N MET A 207 -16.74 -6.50 -11.35
CA MET A 207 -17.29 -6.73 -12.68
C MET A 207 -18.41 -7.77 -12.65
N MET A 208 -18.25 -8.86 -11.90
CA MET A 208 -19.30 -9.87 -11.72
C MET A 208 -20.56 -9.26 -11.11
N LEU A 209 -20.42 -8.43 -10.07
CA LEU A 209 -21.55 -7.72 -9.46
C LEU A 209 -22.24 -6.75 -10.44
N GLN A 210 -21.50 -6.13 -11.36
CA GLN A 210 -22.09 -5.29 -12.41
C GLN A 210 -22.90 -6.11 -13.40
N VAL A 211 -22.40 -7.29 -13.80
CA VAL A 211 -23.14 -8.22 -14.66
C VAL A 211 -24.42 -8.66 -13.95
N ASP A 212 -24.35 -9.09 -12.69
CA ASP A 212 -25.52 -9.51 -11.91
C ASP A 212 -26.55 -8.38 -11.77
N ARG A 213 -26.09 -7.14 -11.57
CA ARG A 213 -26.94 -5.95 -11.56
C ARG A 213 -27.67 -5.70 -12.89
N GLY A 214 -27.02 -6.00 -14.01
CA GLY A 214 -27.65 -5.90 -15.33
C GLY A 214 -28.73 -6.96 -15.58
N TRP A 215 -28.63 -8.11 -14.93
CA TRP A 215 -29.62 -9.19 -15.03
C TRP A 215 -30.80 -9.05 -14.05
N LEU A 216 -30.69 -8.18 -13.04
CA LEU A 216 -31.78 -7.92 -12.11
C LEU A 216 -32.93 -7.20 -12.82
N PRO A 217 -34.19 -7.65 -12.67
CA PRO A 217 -35.33 -6.92 -13.20
C PRO A 217 -35.39 -5.52 -12.58
N PRO A 218 -35.82 -4.49 -13.35
CA PRO A 218 -35.92 -3.14 -12.83
C PRO A 218 -36.81 -3.12 -11.59
N GLU A 219 -36.40 -2.33 -10.61
CA GLU A 219 -37.14 -2.20 -9.35
C GLU A 219 -38.58 -1.76 -9.65
N ARG A 220 -39.54 -2.56 -9.20
CA ARG A 220 -40.96 -2.23 -9.37
C ARG A 220 -41.26 -1.07 -8.43
N LEU A 221 -41.44 0.11 -9.00
CA LEU A 221 -42.00 1.25 -8.26
C LEU A 221 -43.31 0.79 -7.58
N PRO A 222 -43.50 1.12 -6.29
CA PRO A 222 -44.75 0.82 -5.62
C PRO A 222 -45.89 1.40 -6.45
N ARG A 223 -46.91 0.59 -6.72
CA ARG A 223 -48.11 1.09 -7.39
C ARG A 223 -48.76 2.07 -6.42
N GLU A 224 -48.93 3.32 -6.86
CA GLU A 224 -49.79 4.27 -6.14
C GLU A 224 -51.15 3.59 -5.93
N GLU A 225 -51.55 3.43 -4.67
CA GLU A 225 -52.90 2.96 -4.34
C GLU A 225 -53.89 3.96 -4.95
N MET A 226 -54.83 3.45 -5.73
CA MET A 226 -55.79 4.31 -6.43
C MET A 226 -56.77 4.88 -5.42
N GLU A 227 -56.66 6.17 -5.13
CA GLU A 227 -57.70 6.92 -4.43
C GLU A 227 -58.95 6.97 -5.34
N ILE A 228 -59.99 6.24 -4.96
CA ILE A 228 -61.30 6.25 -5.61
C ILE A 228 -62.11 7.37 -4.94
N GLU A 229 -62.39 8.45 -5.67
CA GLU A 229 -63.31 9.49 -5.21
C GLU A 229 -64.75 8.98 -5.34
N GLU A 230 -65.38 8.68 -4.21
CA GLU A 230 -66.82 8.40 -4.13
C GLU A 230 -67.59 9.72 -4.29
N ILE A 231 -68.40 9.84 -5.34
CA ILE A 231 -69.25 11.02 -5.55
C ILE A 231 -70.52 10.80 -4.73
N ILE A 232 -70.58 11.36 -3.54
CA ILE A 232 -71.81 11.42 -2.75
C ILE A 232 -72.70 12.52 -3.36
N SER A 233 -73.98 12.22 -3.63
CA SER A 233 -74.89 13.24 -4.15
C SER A 233 -75.18 14.30 -3.06
N PRO A 234 -75.44 15.58 -3.43
CA PRO A 234 -75.75 16.62 -2.45
C PRO A 234 -76.98 16.30 -1.57
N GLU A 235 -77.92 15.53 -2.11
CA GLU A 235 -79.14 15.08 -1.42
C GLU A 235 -78.81 14.05 -0.34
N GLU A 236 -78.01 13.02 -0.65
CA GLU A 236 -77.55 12.01 0.31
C GLU A 236 -76.72 12.63 1.44
N LEU A 237 -75.89 13.63 1.14
CA LEU A 237 -75.11 14.35 2.15
C LEU A 237 -76.04 15.09 3.13
N ALA A 238 -77.05 15.78 2.61
CA ALA A 238 -78.04 16.49 3.43
C ALA A 238 -78.86 15.52 4.31
N GLU A 239 -79.23 14.35 3.79
CA GLU A 239 -79.91 13.30 4.55
C GLU A 239 -79.03 12.73 5.67
N GLN A 240 -77.75 12.46 5.41
CA GLN A 240 -76.80 11.98 6.41
C GLN A 240 -76.57 13.01 7.52
N GLU A 241 -76.41 14.28 7.15
CA GLU A 241 -76.29 15.37 8.12
C GLU A 241 -77.55 15.53 8.98
N ALA A 242 -78.73 15.40 8.39
CA ALA A 242 -79.99 15.48 9.11
C ALA A 242 -80.17 14.31 10.09
N LYS A 243 -79.85 13.08 9.65
CA LYS A 243 -79.83 11.88 10.52
C LYS A 243 -78.91 12.08 11.71
N LYS A 244 -77.67 12.51 11.47
CA LYS A 244 -76.70 12.77 12.53
C LYS A 244 -77.17 13.85 13.51
N LYS A 245 -77.77 14.94 13.01
CA LYS A 245 -78.35 16.00 13.86
C LYS A 245 -79.48 15.47 14.75
N LEU A 246 -80.31 14.56 14.26
CA LEU A 246 -81.38 13.96 15.06
C LEU A 246 -80.84 12.99 16.11
N GLU A 247 -79.84 12.18 15.76
CA GLU A 247 -79.14 11.30 16.72
C GLU A 247 -78.49 12.09 17.85
N GLU A 248 -77.78 13.18 17.52
CA GLU A 248 -77.19 14.08 18.51
C GLU A 248 -78.26 14.71 19.42
N LYS A 249 -79.41 15.11 18.85
CA LYS A 249 -80.55 15.61 19.65
C LYS A 249 -81.08 14.54 20.60
N MET A 250 -81.31 13.31 20.12
CA MET A 250 -81.78 12.19 20.95
C MET A 250 -80.80 11.81 22.07
N ALA A 251 -79.49 11.97 21.83
CA ALA A 251 -78.45 11.76 22.83
C ALA A 251 -78.40 12.91 23.86
N SER A 252 -78.69 14.14 23.45
CA SER A 252 -78.67 15.32 24.33
C SER A 252 -79.92 15.48 25.20
N VAL A 253 -81.08 15.02 24.72
CA VAL A 253 -82.35 15.18 25.43
C VAL A 253 -82.47 14.10 26.50
N VAL A 254 -82.43 14.54 27.75
CA VAL A 254 -82.47 13.68 28.93
C VAL A 254 -83.90 13.53 29.43
N VAL A 255 -84.34 12.28 29.55
CA VAL A 255 -85.62 11.92 30.16
C VAL A 255 -85.39 11.75 31.67
N PRO A 256 -86.15 12.44 32.54
CA PRO A 256 -86.16 12.23 33.99
C PRO A 256 -86.41 10.78 34.40
N ALA A 257 -86.12 10.45 35.65
CA ALA A 257 -86.42 9.13 36.21
C ALA A 257 -87.94 8.85 36.13
N ILE A 258 -88.30 7.76 35.45
CA ILE A 258 -89.68 7.35 35.23
C ILE A 258 -89.83 5.89 35.67
N SER A 259 -90.89 5.60 36.42
CA SER A 259 -91.33 4.24 36.76
C SER A 259 -92.66 3.97 36.07
N ILE A 260 -92.62 3.25 34.96
CA ILE A 260 -93.80 2.79 34.23
C ILE A 260 -93.92 1.28 34.42
N THR A 261 -95.05 0.85 34.97
CA THR A 261 -95.39 -0.56 35.17
C THR A 261 -96.60 -0.92 34.32
N ASP A 262 -96.45 -1.92 33.45
CA ASP A 262 -97.53 -2.51 32.64
C ASP A 262 -98.25 -1.54 31.68
N ALA A 263 -97.52 -0.58 31.09
CA ALA A 263 -98.08 0.36 30.12
C ALA A 263 -98.05 -0.17 28.69
N ASP A 264 -98.96 0.35 27.87
CA ASP A 264 -98.97 0.14 26.43
C ASP A 264 -97.81 0.92 25.77
N VAL A 265 -97.23 0.35 24.72
CA VAL A 265 -96.16 0.95 23.91
C VAL A 265 -96.60 2.30 23.35
N GLN A 266 -97.87 2.42 22.95
CA GLN A 266 -98.42 3.66 22.40
C GLN A 266 -98.44 4.79 23.44
N ASP A 267 -98.81 4.47 24.68
CA ASP A 267 -98.83 5.44 25.79
C ASP A 267 -97.42 5.86 26.18
N LEU A 268 -96.46 4.92 26.20
CA LEU A 268 -95.06 5.21 26.46
C LEU A 268 -94.48 6.15 25.41
N ILE A 269 -94.72 5.89 24.12
CA ILE A 269 -94.21 6.74 23.03
C ILE A 269 -94.83 8.14 23.08
N ARG A 270 -96.14 8.26 23.34
CA ARG A 270 -96.81 9.56 23.49
C ARG A 270 -96.18 10.37 24.62
N GLN A 271 -95.93 9.75 25.76
CA GLN A 271 -95.28 10.41 26.90
C GLN A 271 -93.84 10.82 26.56
N LEU A 272 -93.08 9.95 25.88
CA LEU A 272 -91.72 10.29 25.44
C LEU A 272 -91.71 11.45 24.44
N MET A 273 -92.68 11.52 23.52
CA MET A 273 -92.83 12.64 22.59
C MET A 273 -93.13 13.95 23.32
N GLU A 274 -94.07 13.95 24.27
CA GLU A 274 -94.43 15.14 25.05
C GLU A 274 -93.26 15.68 25.88
N MET A 275 -92.44 14.77 26.42
CA MET A 275 -91.32 15.14 27.27
C MET A 275 -90.07 15.58 26.49
N THR A 276 -89.85 15.03 25.30
CA THR A 276 -88.60 15.24 24.54
C THR A 276 -88.75 16.13 23.31
N GLY A 277 -89.98 16.34 22.83
CA GLY A 277 -90.25 17.11 21.61
C GLY A 277 -89.74 16.45 20.33
N VAL A 278 -89.32 15.19 20.38
CA VAL A 278 -88.87 14.40 19.23
C VAL A 278 -90.06 13.72 18.59
N THR A 279 -90.20 13.81 17.27
CA THR A 279 -91.26 13.12 16.52
C THR A 279 -90.93 11.64 16.39
N ILE A 280 -91.74 10.79 17.01
CA ILE A 280 -91.61 9.33 16.98
C ILE A 280 -92.83 8.76 16.26
N VAL A 281 -92.61 7.95 15.22
CA VAL A 281 -93.66 7.34 14.40
C VAL A 281 -93.62 5.82 14.61
N LEU A 282 -94.74 5.25 15.04
CA LEU A 282 -94.89 3.81 15.22
C LEU A 282 -95.55 3.18 13.99
N ASP A 283 -94.97 2.10 13.48
CA ASP A 283 -95.56 1.31 12.40
C ASP A 283 -96.68 0.40 12.94
N GLU A 284 -97.94 0.81 12.74
CA GLU A 284 -99.13 0.07 13.18
C GLU A 284 -99.22 -1.33 12.54
N ARG A 285 -98.69 -1.51 11.32
CA ARG A 285 -98.71 -2.81 10.63
C ARG A 285 -97.74 -3.78 11.26
N ALA A 286 -96.52 -3.32 11.54
CA ALA A 286 -95.52 -4.12 12.23
C ALA A 286 -95.94 -4.45 13.68
N LEU A 287 -96.66 -3.53 14.34
CA LEU A 287 -97.25 -3.78 15.64
C LEU A 287 -98.31 -4.90 15.55
N ALA A 288 -99.23 -4.82 14.59
CA ALA A 288 -100.30 -5.80 14.38
C ALA A 288 -99.78 -7.21 14.05
N GLU A 289 -98.65 -7.33 13.35
CA GLU A 289 -98.01 -8.63 13.08
C GLU A 289 -97.37 -9.25 14.33
N LEU A 290 -96.83 -8.44 15.23
CA LEU A 290 -96.26 -8.86 16.51
C LEU A 290 -97.36 -9.23 17.52
N THR A 291 -98.40 -8.41 17.57
CA THR A 291 -99.54 -8.56 18.47
C THR A 291 -100.63 -9.36 17.78
N LYS A 292 -100.60 -10.68 17.86
CA LYS A 292 -101.76 -11.54 17.53
C LYS A 292 -102.90 -11.31 18.54
N GLU A 293 -103.43 -10.08 18.59
CA GLU A 293 -104.51 -9.56 19.44
C GLU A 293 -104.21 -9.37 20.95
N GLN A 294 -102.95 -9.20 21.37
CA GLN A 294 -102.59 -8.78 22.74
C GLN A 294 -101.70 -7.53 22.75
N PRO A 295 -101.98 -6.50 23.57
CA PRO A 295 -101.16 -5.28 23.62
C PRO A 295 -99.77 -5.59 24.20
N ILE A 296 -98.72 -5.06 23.57
CA ILE A 296 -97.35 -5.20 24.07
C ILE A 296 -97.24 -4.38 25.35
N ARG A 297 -96.91 -5.04 26.46
CA ARG A 297 -96.76 -4.40 27.77
C ARG A 297 -95.28 -4.13 28.03
N ILE A 298 -94.94 -2.87 28.30
CA ILE A 298 -93.59 -2.46 28.68
C ILE A 298 -93.57 -2.09 30.15
N SER A 299 -92.59 -2.63 30.87
CA SER A 299 -92.22 -2.16 32.21
C SER A 299 -90.83 -1.56 32.15
N LEU A 300 -90.71 -0.29 32.55
CA LEU A 300 -89.47 0.47 32.54
C LEU A 300 -89.34 1.20 33.88
N THR A 301 -88.24 0.94 34.60
CA THR A 301 -87.90 1.69 35.81
C THR A 301 -86.50 2.27 35.64
N THR A 302 -86.41 3.58 35.48
CA THR A 302 -85.13 4.31 35.42
C THR A 302 -84.89 5.02 36.75
N ALA A 303 -83.79 4.70 37.44
CA ALA A 303 -83.42 5.31 38.71
C ALA A 303 -82.72 6.68 38.55
N ASN A 304 -82.02 6.86 37.41
CA ASN A 304 -81.30 8.07 37.06
C ASN A 304 -81.85 8.64 35.74
N PRO A 305 -81.75 9.96 35.53
CA PRO A 305 -82.11 10.58 34.26
C PRO A 305 -81.18 10.06 33.14
N LEU A 306 -81.77 9.62 32.02
CA LEU A 306 -81.07 8.97 30.91
C LEU A 306 -81.39 9.65 29.56
N PRO A 307 -80.46 9.66 28.60
CA PRO A 307 -80.74 10.08 27.22
C PRO A 307 -81.92 9.32 26.60
N LEU A 308 -82.71 9.99 25.76
CA LEU A 308 -83.83 9.38 25.04
C LEU A 308 -83.38 8.12 24.26
N LEU A 309 -82.19 8.18 23.65
CA LEU A 309 -81.62 7.04 22.92
C LEU A 309 -81.46 5.79 23.81
N ASP A 310 -80.95 5.97 25.03
CA ASP A 310 -80.75 4.87 25.98
C ASP A 310 -82.06 4.36 26.54
N VAL A 311 -83.03 5.25 26.77
CA VAL A 311 -84.39 4.89 27.18
C VAL A 311 -85.08 4.02 26.12
N LEU A 312 -85.00 4.41 24.84
CA LEU A 312 -85.54 3.62 23.73
C LEU A 312 -84.81 2.27 23.59
N ASN A 313 -83.48 2.25 23.74
CA ASN A 313 -82.70 1.02 23.74
C ASN A 313 -83.13 0.06 24.86
N ILE A 314 -83.36 0.56 26.07
CA ILE A 314 -83.79 -0.26 27.22
C ILE A 314 -85.23 -0.75 27.02
N ALA A 315 -86.13 0.14 26.62
CA ALA A 315 -87.54 -0.18 26.40
C ALA A 315 -87.70 -1.25 25.32
N PHE A 316 -86.94 -1.13 24.21
CA PHE A 316 -87.04 -2.07 23.10
C PHE A 316 -86.19 -3.32 23.25
N LYS A 317 -85.25 -3.39 24.21
CA LYS A 317 -84.42 -4.60 24.45
C LYS A 317 -85.25 -5.82 24.85
N ALA A 318 -86.33 -5.62 25.60
CA ALA A 318 -87.23 -6.68 26.06
C ALA A 318 -88.33 -7.02 25.04
N THR A 319 -88.43 -6.26 23.95
CA THR A 319 -89.43 -6.43 22.89
C THR A 319 -88.77 -6.80 21.56
N GLU A 320 -89.50 -7.35 20.59
CA GLU A 320 -88.95 -7.55 19.23
C GLU A 320 -89.04 -6.27 18.35
N LEU A 321 -89.31 -5.12 18.96
CA LEU A 321 -89.30 -3.82 18.30
C LEU A 321 -87.87 -3.30 18.12
N GLY A 322 -87.65 -2.57 17.05
CA GLY A 322 -86.46 -1.80 16.76
C GLY A 322 -86.82 -0.41 16.29
N TYR A 323 -85.86 0.50 16.24
CA TYR A 323 -86.06 1.84 15.70
C TYR A 323 -85.03 2.16 14.62
N LYS A 324 -85.45 2.93 13.62
CA LYS A 324 -84.63 3.51 12.56
C LYS A 324 -84.71 5.03 12.68
N VAL A 325 -83.57 5.71 12.66
CA VAL A 325 -83.53 7.18 12.68
C VAL A 325 -83.60 7.70 11.24
N GLU A 326 -84.66 8.42 10.92
CA GLU A 326 -84.83 9.11 9.65
C GLU A 326 -84.57 10.62 9.81
N PRO A 327 -84.37 11.40 8.73
CA PRO A 327 -83.89 12.79 8.82
C PRO A 327 -84.65 13.69 9.80
N ASN A 328 -85.95 13.45 10.00
CA ASN A 328 -86.83 14.30 10.82
C ASN A 328 -87.65 13.54 11.88
N TYR A 329 -87.60 12.21 11.92
CA TYR A 329 -88.40 11.41 12.86
C TYR A 329 -87.73 10.07 13.17
N VAL A 330 -88.13 9.48 14.30
CA VAL A 330 -87.71 8.14 14.69
C VAL A 330 -88.81 7.16 14.28
N TRP A 331 -88.50 6.23 13.40
CA TRP A 331 -89.43 5.20 12.96
C TRP A 331 -89.27 3.94 13.80
N ILE A 332 -90.31 3.50 14.50
CA ILE A 332 -90.30 2.27 15.29
C ILE A 332 -91.06 1.19 14.51
N SER A 333 -90.41 0.05 14.27
CA SER A 333 -91.00 -1.10 13.57
C SER A 333 -90.40 -2.41 14.13
N ASN A 334 -90.72 -3.55 13.53
CA ASN A 334 -90.13 -4.84 13.91
C ASN A 334 -88.61 -4.80 13.66
N LYS A 335 -87.83 -5.34 14.60
CA LYS A 335 -86.37 -5.48 14.49
C LYS A 335 -85.94 -6.17 13.18
N ALA A 336 -86.70 -7.13 12.68
CA ALA A 336 -86.42 -7.79 11.40
C ALA A 336 -86.58 -6.86 10.18
N THR A 337 -87.47 -5.86 10.27
CA THR A 337 -87.72 -4.86 9.22
C THR A 337 -86.70 -3.74 9.28
N VAL A 338 -86.35 -3.29 10.49
CA VAL A 338 -85.31 -2.28 10.72
C VAL A 338 -83.91 -2.78 10.31
N ALA A 339 -83.65 -4.08 10.47
CA ALA A 339 -82.38 -4.70 10.09
C ALA A 339 -82.24 -4.98 8.58
N LYS A 340 -83.28 -4.77 7.77
CA LYS A 340 -83.15 -4.85 6.31
C LYS A 340 -82.46 -3.58 5.81
N GLU A 341 -81.18 -3.71 5.49
CA GLU A 341 -80.39 -2.63 4.88
C GLU A 341 -81.03 -2.21 3.54
N GLU A 342 -81.21 -0.91 3.35
CA GLU A 342 -81.59 -0.34 2.06
C GLU A 342 -80.38 -0.49 1.12
N LEU A 343 -80.59 -1.20 0.00
CA LEU A 343 -79.57 -1.33 -1.04
C LEU A 343 -79.36 0.04 -1.71
N VAL A 344 -78.30 0.74 -1.33
CA VAL A 344 -77.92 2.02 -1.96
C VAL A 344 -77.02 1.77 -3.17
N THR A 345 -77.40 2.32 -4.33
CA THR A 345 -76.57 2.25 -5.54
C THR A 345 -75.57 3.41 -5.53
N ARG A 346 -74.30 3.12 -5.22
CA ARG A 346 -73.21 4.12 -5.20
C ARG A 346 -72.55 4.25 -6.57
N THR A 347 -72.24 5.48 -6.97
CA THR A 347 -71.55 5.78 -8.24
C THR A 347 -70.13 6.26 -7.96
N TYR A 348 -69.14 5.55 -8.49
CA TYR A 348 -67.72 5.88 -8.33
C TYR A 348 -67.16 6.50 -9.61
N ARG A 349 -66.35 7.57 -9.49
CA ARG A 349 -65.65 8.15 -10.63
C ARG A 349 -64.30 7.48 -10.81
N LEU A 350 -64.09 6.83 -11.95
CA LEU A 350 -62.78 6.28 -12.31
C LEU A 350 -61.83 7.41 -12.74
N LYS A 351 -60.64 7.47 -12.14
CA LYS A 351 -59.58 8.46 -12.43
C LYS A 351 -59.04 8.38 -13.86
N TYR A 352 -59.10 7.21 -14.51
CA TYR A 352 -58.64 7.01 -15.89
C TYR A 352 -59.78 6.53 -16.78
N GLY A 353 -60.26 7.42 -17.67
CA GLY A 353 -61.15 7.03 -18.76
C GLY A 353 -60.36 6.24 -19.80
N VAL A 354 -60.62 4.93 -19.88
CA VAL A 354 -60.17 4.00 -20.93
C VAL A 354 -58.65 3.82 -21.01
N ARG A 355 -58.20 2.56 -21.01
CA ARG A 355 -56.78 2.20 -21.25
C ARG A 355 -56.30 2.88 -22.54
N LYS A 356 -55.32 3.78 -22.43
CA LYS A 356 -54.53 4.23 -23.60
C LYS A 356 -53.75 3.03 -24.12
N THR A 357 -54.25 2.36 -25.15
CA THR A 357 -53.52 1.32 -25.88
C THR A 357 -52.39 2.00 -26.67
N ARG A 358 -51.15 1.82 -26.20
CA ARG A 358 -49.98 2.26 -26.96
C ARG A 358 -49.74 1.22 -28.06
N LYS A 359 -49.94 1.61 -29.33
CA LYS A 359 -49.49 0.79 -30.47
C LYS A 359 -47.98 0.66 -30.36
N VAL A 360 -47.49 -0.56 -30.21
CA VAL A 360 -46.06 -0.88 -30.29
C VAL A 360 -45.80 -1.28 -31.73
N GLU A 361 -45.09 -0.44 -32.47
CA GLU A 361 -44.54 -0.82 -33.77
C GLU A 361 -43.28 -1.65 -33.50
N LEU A 362 -43.33 -2.93 -33.85
CA LEU A 362 -42.16 -3.81 -33.80
C LEU A 362 -41.28 -3.47 -35.00
N THR A 363 -40.14 -2.82 -34.78
CA THR A 363 -39.10 -2.70 -35.80
C THR A 363 -38.49 -4.07 -36.05
N GLU A 364 -38.55 -4.56 -37.29
CA GLU A 364 -37.93 -5.82 -37.68
C GLU A 364 -36.42 -5.78 -37.41
N PHE A 365 -35.91 -6.86 -36.86
CA PHE A 365 -34.51 -7.02 -36.49
C PHE A 365 -33.69 -7.20 -37.78
N GLU A 366 -32.94 -6.18 -38.20
CA GLU A 366 -32.01 -6.30 -39.32
C GLU A 366 -30.89 -7.29 -38.95
N ALA A 367 -31.01 -8.52 -39.45
CA ALA A 367 -29.96 -9.51 -39.37
C ALA A 367 -28.77 -9.03 -40.23
N THR A 368 -27.77 -8.43 -39.58
CA THR A 368 -26.48 -8.14 -40.21
C THR A 368 -25.87 -9.43 -40.74
N LYS A 369 -25.92 -9.63 -42.05
CA LYS A 369 -25.17 -10.67 -42.77
C LYS A 369 -23.68 -10.42 -42.56
N THR A 370 -23.05 -11.20 -41.70
CA THR A 370 -21.59 -11.30 -41.61
C THR A 370 -21.04 -11.93 -42.89
N LYS A 371 -20.12 -11.21 -43.54
CA LYS A 371 -19.27 -11.67 -44.64
C LYS A 371 -18.05 -12.42 -44.12
#